data_AF-A0A8S3ATB8-F1
#
_entry.id   AF-A0A8S3ATB8-F1
#
_cell.length_a   1.000
_cell.length_b   1.000
_cell.length_c   1.000
_cell.angle_alpha   90.00
_cell.angle_beta   90.00
_cell.angle_gamma   90.00
#
_symmetry.space_group_name_H-M   'P 1'
#
loop_
_entity.id
_entity.type
_entity.pdbx_description
1 polymer ?
#
loop_
_entity_poly.entity_id
_entity_poly.type
_entity_poly.pdbx_seq_one_letter_code
_entity_poly.pdbx_strand_id
1 'polypeptide(L)' 'MACIKYGHAKMVIAVDMSDMIYDAMAIAKENNIDESKIVFIHGRIEDVKLPVD' A
#
# COMPACT_ATOMS: atom_id res chain seq x y z
N MET A 1 -2.04 -2.29 6.71
CA MET A 1 -3.46 -2.74 6.57
C MET A 1 -4.43 -2.15 7.58
N ALA A 2 -4.05 -1.89 8.84
CA ALA A 2 -4.97 -1.36 9.86
C ALA A 2 -5.72 -0.08 9.41
N CYS A 3 -5.05 0.84 8.71
CA CYS A 3 -5.65 2.06 8.16
C CYS A 3 -6.83 1.82 7.21
N ILE A 4 -6.86 0.67 6.52
CA ILE A 4 -7.94 0.31 5.58
C ILE A 4 -9.06 -0.43 6.30
N LYS A 5 -8.70 -1.38 7.16
CA LYS A 5 -9.68 -2.25 7.84
C LYS A 5 -10.41 -1.54 8.99
N TYR A 6 -9.70 -0.69 9.73
CA TYR A 6 -10.22 -0.03 10.93
C TYR A 6 -10.25 1.49 10.80
N GLY A 7 -9.46 2.04 9.88
CA GLY A 7 -9.55 3.46 9.53
C GLY A 7 -10.60 3.71 8.43
N HIS A 8 -10.97 4.97 8.27
CA HIS A 8 -11.81 5.45 7.16
C HIS A 8 -10.97 6.17 6.10
N ALA A 9 -9.77 5.65 5.82
CA ALA A 9 -8.88 6.22 4.83
C ALA A 9 -9.51 6.14 3.43
N LYS A 10 -9.51 7.26 2.70
CA LYS A 10 -9.95 7.29 1.29
C LYS A 10 -9.04 6.41 0.43
N MET A 11 -7.73 6.50 0.67
CA MET A 11 -6.68 5.75 0.00
C MET A 11 -5.50 5.59 0.97
N VAL A 12 -4.79 4.48 0.87
CA VAL A 12 -3.53 4.23 1.57
C VAL A 12 -2.43 4.04 0.53
N ILE A 13 -1.26 4.62 0.74
CA ILE A 13 -0.08 4.40 -0.11
C ILE A 13 0.98 3.75 0.77
N ALA A 14 1.37 2.52 0.44
CA ALA A 14 2.43 1.78 1.11
C ALA A 14 3.69 1.84 0.25
N VAL A 15 4.75 2.44 0.79
CA VAL A 15 6.06 2.57 0.15
C VAL A 15 7.08 1.79 0.96
N ASP A 16 7.85 0.92 0.31
CA ASP A 16 8.94 0.19 0.95
C ASP A 16 10.02 -0.15 -0.10
N MET A 17 11.30 0.02 0.27
CA MET A 17 12.44 -0.25 -0.63
C MET A 17 12.80 -1.75 -0.68
N SER A 18 12.35 -2.54 0.28
CA SER A 18 12.63 -3.97 0.33
C SER A 18 11.66 -4.77 -0.54
N ASP A 19 12.07 -5.99 -0.89
CA ASP A 19 11.21 -6.96 -1.58
C ASP A 19 10.02 -7.42 -0.73
N MET A 20 10.02 -7.12 0.58
CA MET A 20 8.91 -7.44 1.49
C MET A 20 7.60 -6.74 1.09
N ILE A 21 7.67 -5.71 0.24
CA ILE A 21 6.47 -5.09 -0.34
C ILE A 21 5.66 -6.06 -1.21
N TYR A 22 6.28 -7.02 -1.88
CA TYR A 22 5.58 -8.03 -2.68
C TYR A 22 4.81 -9.00 -1.79
N ASP A 23 5.40 -9.37 -0.65
CA ASP A 23 4.69 -10.14 0.37
C ASP A 23 3.52 -9.34 0.96
N ALA A 24 3.70 -8.03 1.20
CA ALA A 24 2.62 -7.16 1.66
C ALA A 24 1.46 -7.07 0.65
N MET A 25 1.75 -7.06 -0.66
CA MET A 25 0.74 -7.15 -1.71
C MET A 25 0.00 -8.49 -1.66
N ALA A 26 0.71 -9.60 -1.52
CA ALA A 26 0.12 -10.93 -1.40
C ALA A 26 -0.80 -11.03 -0.16
N ILE A 27 -0.34 -10.57 0.99
CA ILE A 27 -1.13 -10.54 2.23
C ILE A 27 -2.38 -9.66 2.07
N ALA A 28 -2.28 -8.50 1.43
CA ALA A 28 -3.44 -7.64 1.18
C ALA A 28 -4.49 -8.35 0.31
N LYS A 29 -4.04 -9.08 -0.72
CA LYS A 29 -4.89 -9.89 -1.60
C LYS A 29 -5.56 -11.04 -0.84
N GLU A 30 -4.81 -11.80 -0.04
CA GLU A 30 -5.35 -12.88 0.81
C GLU A 30 -6.41 -12.38 1.78
N ASN A 31 -6.33 -11.11 2.18
CA ASN A 31 -7.27 -10.46 3.07
C ASN A 31 -8.45 -9.79 2.34
N ASN A 32 -8.61 -10.02 1.03
CA ASN A 32 -9.65 -9.43 0.19
C ASN A 32 -9.71 -7.90 0.30
N ILE A 33 -8.57 -7.23 0.44
CA ILE A 33 -8.53 -5.77 0.40
C ILE A 33 -8.77 -5.32 -1.03
N ASP A 34 -9.71 -4.40 -1.20
CA ASP A 34 -9.99 -3.73 -2.48
C ASP A 34 -8.73 -3.03 -3.01
N GLU A 35 -8.30 -3.39 -4.21
CA GLU A 35 -7.12 -2.83 -4.88
C GLU A 35 -7.23 -1.32 -5.12
N SER A 36 -8.45 -0.76 -5.17
CA SER A 36 -8.66 0.69 -5.27
C SER A 36 -8.40 1.45 -3.97
N LYS A 37 -8.30 0.75 -2.82
CA LYS A 37 -8.08 1.35 -1.50
C LYS A 37 -6.62 1.48 -1.12
N ILE A 38 -5.72 0.74 -1.77
CA ILE A 38 -4.29 0.76 -1.45
C ILE A 38 -3.40 0.69 -2.69
N VAL A 39 -2.39 1.55 -2.72
CA VAL A 39 -1.33 1.53 -3.72
C VAL A 39 -0.04 1.07 -3.04
N PHE A 40 0.64 0.10 -3.64
CA PHE A 40 1.95 -0.37 -3.19
C PHE A 40 3.03 0.13 -4.15
N ILE A 41 4.09 0.72 -3.62
CA ILE A 41 5.21 1.26 -4.40
C ILE A 41 6.52 0.68 -3.84
N HIS A 42 7.21 -0.11 -4.65
CA HIS A 42 8.55 -0.58 -4.32
C HIS A 42 9.57 0.54 -4.61
N GLY A 43 10.18 1.08 -3.58
CA GLY A 43 11.15 2.16 -3.70
C GLY A 43 11.41 2.89 -2.40
N ARG A 44 12.38 3.81 -2.44
CA ARG A 44 12.67 4.72 -1.34
C ARG A 44 11.69 5.86 -1.30
N ILE A 45 11.25 6.26 -0.11
CA ILE A 45 10.25 7.33 0.04
C ILE A 45 10.73 8.66 -0.55
N GLU A 46 12.04 8.90 -0.56
CA GLU A 46 12.68 10.11 -1.09
C GLU A 46 12.68 10.17 -2.61
N ASP A 47 12.60 9.01 -3.30
CA ASP A 47 12.74 8.92 -4.75
C ASP A 47 11.40 8.67 -5.48
N VAL A 48 10.37 8.24 -4.75
CA VAL A 48 9.07 7.92 -5.34
C VAL A 48 8.17 9.14 -5.44
N LYS A 49 7.50 9.29 -6.59
CA LYS A 49 6.41 10.25 -6.73
C LYS A 49 5.12 9.61 -6.23
N LEU A 50 4.55 10.18 -5.17
CA LEU A 50 3.28 9.72 -4.65
C LEU A 50 2.15 10.12 -5.64
N PRO A 51 1.23 9.21 -5.97
CA PRO A 51 0.08 9.49 -6.83
C PRO A 51 -1.00 10.25 -6.04
N VAL A 52 -0.64 11.44 -5.57
CA VAL A 52 -1.54 12.39 -4.91
C VAL A 52 -1.65 13.62 -5.79
N ASP A 53 -2.89 14.03 -6.08
CA ASP A 53 -3.19 15.34 -6.70
C ASP A 53 -3.22 16.43 -5.62
#